data_AF-A0A1V0N2B3-F1
#
_entry.id   AF-A0A1V0N2B3-F1
#
_cell.length_a   1.000
_cell.length_b   1.000
_cell.length_c   1.000
_cell.angle_alpha   90.00
_cell.angle_beta   90.00
_cell.angle_gamma   90.00
#
_symmetry.space_group_name_H-M   'P 1'
#
loop_
_entity.id
_entity.type
_entity.pdbx_description
1 polymer ?
#
loop_
_entity_poly.entity_id
_entity_poly.type
_entity_poly.pdbx_seq_one_letter_code
_entity_poly.pdbx_strand_id
1 'polypeptide(L)'
;MNEEVIVSKREDGRITVSVPYNPEYIAKLKKIKGYRWHPESKLWSFPSDNSTLNEILELFDKKDVNVPWPLEHGNSLETIPDSTIVFLTIKEAAVWASNYVGKNVTSSNISYLVQYGRIKKISHNGTTFVRKDDLIKYYQSFRGKRELEWKEQLGDDLNWALSFDYLREADTTKHVHRLHPYKGKFIPQLVEYFLDDHIDDFKKEVYFKKGDIVLDPFCGSGTTLVQANELGINAIGIDVSIFNSLISNVKISKYDFGILKLEISRITETLRNFISKSNEIQFEQKLSEAMTKFNNLYFPSPEYKYKLHRNEINESVYGSEKEAEFLPVFNSLVREFRIQLKQGNNGTFLDKWYLQPVRREIDFTYELINNIQNNTIKDVLMVILSRTIRSCRATTHEDLATLIDPISSPYYCAKHKKICKPLFSILSWWERYSTDTIERLEQFNKVRTNTFQFCLTGDSRTLDIPNSLNRDAPELAELVQNQKIKGIFSSPPYIGLINYHEQHSYAYELFDLPENTASEIGNMSLGQGREARNKYVIDISNVLINCKQYLVDDYDVFLVANDKFNLYPSIANKADMNIVEQFKRPVLNRTEKDKGAYSEVIFHLKKG
;
A
#
# COMPACT_ATOMS: atom_id res chain seq x y z
N MET A 1 16.48 35.48 -42.02
CA MET A 1 16.88 36.42 -40.95
C MET A 1 15.65 36.59 -40.11
N ASN A 2 15.68 36.20 -38.83
CA ASN A 2 14.49 36.23 -37.98
C ASN A 2 14.05 37.68 -37.77
N GLU A 3 12.80 37.97 -38.08
CA GLU A 3 12.15 39.27 -37.88
C GLU A 3 11.64 39.44 -36.43
N GLU A 4 11.76 38.39 -35.60
CA GLU A 4 11.24 38.37 -34.23
C GLU A 4 12.26 38.81 -33.18
N VAL A 5 11.77 39.47 -32.14
CA VAL A 5 12.54 39.77 -30.93
C VAL A 5 12.56 38.53 -30.05
N ILE A 6 13.74 37.98 -29.80
CA ILE A 6 13.90 36.76 -28.99
C ILE A 6 14.51 37.15 -27.65
N VAL A 7 13.81 36.82 -26.57
CA VAL A 7 14.32 36.98 -25.21
C VAL A 7 14.65 35.60 -24.66
N SER A 8 15.86 35.43 -24.14
CA SER A 8 16.37 34.18 -23.58
C SER A 8 17.06 34.42 -22.24
N LYS A 9 17.21 33.37 -21.42
CA LYS A 9 17.96 33.43 -20.17
C LYS A 9 19.23 32.58 -20.32
N ARG A 10 20.39 33.16 -20.03
CA ARG A 10 21.67 32.42 -19.99
C ARG A 10 21.87 31.74 -18.64
N GLU A 11 22.67 30.68 -18.64
CA GLU A 11 23.09 29.95 -17.43
C GLU A 11 23.88 30.83 -16.44
N ASP A 12 24.49 31.91 -16.93
CA ASP A 12 25.21 32.91 -16.12
C ASP A 12 24.28 33.87 -15.34
N GLY A 13 22.96 33.67 -15.41
CA GLY A 13 21.99 34.49 -14.70
C GLY A 13 21.78 35.87 -15.32
N ARG A 14 21.93 36.02 -16.64
CA ARG A 14 21.56 37.24 -17.38
C ARG A 14 20.44 36.98 -18.39
N ILE A 15 19.63 38.01 -18.65
CA ILE A 15 18.63 38.01 -19.72
C ILE A 15 19.30 38.46 -21.00
N THR A 16 19.13 37.72 -22.09
CA THR A 16 19.65 38.05 -23.41
C THR A 16 18.52 38.39 -24.37
N VAL A 17 18.71 39.44 -25.16
CA VAL A 17 17.74 39.92 -26.15
C VAL A 17 18.41 39.99 -27.51
N SER A 18 17.85 39.28 -28.49
CA SER A 18 18.21 39.37 -29.90
C SER A 18 17.12 40.14 -30.63
N VAL A 19 17.50 41.20 -31.36
CA VAL A 19 16.58 42.01 -32.16
C VAL A 19 17.09 42.14 -33.60
N PRO A 20 16.20 42.25 -34.60
CA PRO A 20 16.58 42.67 -35.94
C PRO A 20 17.26 44.05 -35.88
N TYR A 21 18.17 44.33 -36.82
CA TYR A 21 18.83 45.64 -36.87
C TYR A 21 17.81 46.74 -37.19
N ASN A 22 17.39 47.46 -36.16
CA ASN A 22 16.56 48.65 -36.25
C ASN A 22 17.15 49.73 -35.32
N PRO A 23 17.52 50.91 -35.85
CA PRO A 23 18.09 52.01 -35.06
C PRO A 23 17.24 52.42 -33.85
N GLU A 24 15.91 52.34 -33.94
CA GLU A 24 15.00 52.67 -32.84
C GLU A 24 15.03 51.63 -31.72
N TYR A 25 15.06 50.34 -32.06
CA TYR A 25 15.16 49.24 -31.08
C TYR A 25 16.51 49.30 -30.36
N ILE A 26 17.59 49.57 -31.09
CA ILE A 26 18.92 49.70 -30.51
C ILE A 26 18.98 50.92 -29.56
N ALA A 27 18.37 52.05 -29.93
CA ALA A 27 18.30 53.22 -29.07
C ALA A 27 17.50 52.97 -27.79
N LYS A 28 16.40 52.20 -27.86
CA LYS A 28 15.59 51.78 -26.71
C LYS A 28 16.36 50.84 -25.77
N LEU A 29 17.00 49.80 -26.31
CA LEU A 29 17.75 48.82 -25.51
C LEU A 29 18.93 49.45 -24.74
N LYS A 30 19.60 50.44 -25.34
CA LYS A 30 20.70 51.18 -24.68
C LYS A 30 20.24 52.05 -23.49
N LYS A 31 18.93 52.28 -23.30
CA LYS A 31 18.42 53.04 -22.15
C LYS A 31 18.29 52.18 -20.88
N ILE A 32 18.16 50.86 -21.02
CA ILE A 32 18.05 49.94 -19.88
C ILE A 32 19.42 49.86 -19.18
N LYS A 33 19.45 50.08 -17.86
CA LYS A 33 20.72 50.08 -17.11
C LYS A 33 21.39 48.70 -17.12
N GLY A 34 22.72 48.69 -17.18
CA GLY A 34 23.51 47.45 -17.08
C GLY A 34 23.53 46.59 -18.35
N TYR A 35 23.14 47.16 -19.51
CA TYR A 35 23.21 46.50 -20.80
C TYR A 35 24.65 46.18 -21.24
N ARG A 36 24.81 45.08 -21.98
CA ARG A 36 26.06 44.71 -22.65
C ARG A 36 25.77 44.24 -24.08
N TRP A 37 26.53 44.72 -25.04
CA TRP A 37 26.47 44.26 -26.43
C TRP A 37 27.52 43.17 -26.68
N HIS A 38 27.11 42.05 -27.27
CA HIS A 38 28.00 40.93 -27.61
C HIS A 38 28.16 40.86 -29.14
N PRO A 39 29.22 41.45 -29.72
CA PRO A 39 29.35 41.62 -31.17
C PRO A 39 29.46 40.30 -31.93
N GLU A 40 30.08 39.26 -31.34
CA GLU A 40 30.24 37.94 -31.97
C GLU A 40 28.91 37.19 -32.10
N SER A 41 28.04 37.29 -31.09
CA SER A 41 26.74 36.60 -31.05
C SER A 41 25.57 37.50 -31.45
N LYS A 42 25.83 38.78 -31.77
CA LYS A 42 24.86 39.80 -32.17
C LYS A 42 23.65 39.92 -31.24
N LEU A 43 23.89 39.84 -29.92
CA LEU A 43 22.83 39.93 -28.90
C LEU A 43 23.17 40.92 -27.79
N TRP A 44 22.13 41.42 -27.13
CA TRP A 44 22.21 42.28 -25.95
C TRP A 44 22.03 41.44 -24.68
N SER A 45 22.70 41.79 -23.57
CA SER A 45 22.44 41.14 -22.28
C SER A 45 22.26 42.12 -21.12
N PHE A 46 21.34 41.80 -20.22
CA PHE A 46 20.88 42.62 -19.10
C PHE A 46 20.90 41.83 -17.78
N PRO A 47 20.89 42.50 -16.61
CA PRO A 47 20.70 41.83 -15.32
C PRO A 47 19.42 40.97 -15.30
N SER A 48 19.45 39.80 -14.64
CA SER A 48 18.28 38.93 -14.51
C SER A 48 17.45 39.28 -13.27
N ASP A 49 16.73 40.39 -13.33
CA ASP A 49 15.68 40.72 -12.36
C ASP A 49 14.33 40.96 -13.06
N ASN A 50 13.24 40.80 -12.30
CA ASN A 50 11.88 40.90 -12.83
C ASN A 50 11.53 42.31 -13.34
N SER A 51 12.18 43.36 -12.81
CA SER A 51 11.98 44.73 -13.26
C SER A 51 12.55 44.93 -14.66
N THR A 52 13.77 44.46 -14.88
CA THR A 52 14.47 44.51 -16.17
C THR A 52 13.74 43.68 -17.23
N LEU A 53 13.20 42.51 -16.86
CA LEU A 53 12.41 41.69 -17.78
C LEU A 53 11.11 42.39 -18.21
N ASN A 54 10.38 43.00 -17.27
CA ASN A 54 9.17 43.75 -17.59
C ASN A 54 9.48 44.98 -18.45
N GLU A 55 10.57 45.70 -18.18
CA GLU A 55 10.99 46.85 -18.99
C GLU A 55 11.34 46.42 -20.43
N ILE A 56 11.96 45.25 -20.63
CA ILE A 56 12.20 44.67 -21.96
C ILE A 56 10.86 44.31 -22.64
N LEU A 57 9.93 43.67 -21.92
CA LEU A 57 8.62 43.26 -22.45
C LEU A 57 7.66 44.42 -22.70
N GLU A 58 7.87 45.59 -22.11
CA GLU A 58 7.11 46.81 -22.41
C GLU A 58 7.66 47.57 -23.62
N LEU A 59 8.97 47.44 -23.90
CA LEU A 59 9.61 48.10 -25.04
C LEU A 59 9.21 47.50 -26.41
N PHE A 60 8.77 46.25 -26.40
CA PHE A 60 8.28 45.50 -27.55
C PHE A 60 6.85 45.06 -27.26
N ASP A 61 5.89 45.26 -28.17
CA ASP A 61 4.52 44.79 -27.93
C ASP A 61 4.55 43.27 -27.65
N LYS A 62 3.76 42.78 -26.67
CA LYS A 62 3.85 41.40 -26.15
C LYS A 62 3.71 40.31 -27.24
N LYS A 63 3.17 40.68 -28.40
CA LYS A 63 2.98 39.81 -29.57
C LYS A 63 4.24 39.63 -30.41
N ASP A 64 5.21 40.53 -30.29
CA ASP A 64 6.44 40.53 -31.10
C ASP A 64 7.64 39.91 -30.37
N VAL A 65 7.42 39.42 -29.14
CA VAL A 65 8.45 38.83 -28.28
C VAL A 65 8.21 37.34 -28.07
N ASN A 66 9.14 36.54 -28.57
CA ASN A 66 9.14 35.10 -28.36
C ASN A 66 9.91 34.76 -27.07
N VAL A 67 9.21 34.29 -26.03
CA VAL A 67 9.77 33.87 -24.75
C VAL A 67 9.61 32.34 -24.62
N PRO A 68 10.68 31.54 -24.80
CA PRO A 68 10.60 30.08 -24.84
C PRO A 68 10.40 29.39 -23.46
N TRP A 69 10.11 30.12 -22.37
CA TRP A 69 9.76 29.55 -21.07
C TRP A 69 8.51 30.25 -20.49
N PRO A 70 7.70 29.57 -19.66
CA PRO A 70 6.52 30.19 -19.04
C PRO A 70 6.96 31.26 -18.03
N LEU A 71 6.47 32.49 -18.19
CA LEU A 71 6.56 33.52 -17.16
C LEU A 71 5.57 33.17 -16.04
N GLU A 72 6.06 33.05 -14.79
CA GLU A 72 5.19 32.97 -13.62
C GLU A 72 4.40 34.28 -13.53
N HIS A 73 3.12 34.23 -13.85
CA HIS A 73 2.22 35.37 -13.65
C HIS A 73 1.35 35.13 -12.42
N GLY A 74 1.60 35.97 -11.42
CA GLY A 74 0.72 36.15 -10.27
C GLY A 74 -0.64 36.71 -10.67
N ASN A 75 -1.64 36.22 -9.95
CA ASN A 75 -3.05 36.60 -9.93
C ASN A 75 -3.44 37.93 -10.60
N SER A 76 -4.21 37.83 -11.68
CA SER A 76 -5.40 38.67 -11.87
C SER A 76 -6.45 37.87 -12.63
N LEU A 77 -7.70 37.97 -12.15
CA LEU A 77 -8.88 37.34 -12.72
C LEU A 77 -9.17 37.95 -14.09
N GLU A 78 -8.68 37.34 -15.16
CA GLU A 78 -9.17 37.57 -16.52
C GLU A 78 -9.69 36.25 -17.10
N THR A 79 -10.88 36.35 -17.67
CA THR A 79 -11.66 35.29 -18.30
C THR A 79 -10.84 34.54 -19.35
N ILE A 80 -10.63 33.23 -19.14
CA ILE A 80 -10.00 32.30 -20.09
C ILE A 80 -10.87 32.21 -21.35
N PRO A 81 -10.38 32.56 -22.55
CA PRO A 81 -11.11 32.37 -23.80
C PRO A 81 -11.20 30.88 -24.15
N ASP A 82 -12.34 30.50 -24.74
CA ASP A 82 -12.73 29.16 -25.22
C ASP A 82 -11.58 28.17 -25.44
N SER A 83 -11.51 27.15 -24.57
CA SER A 83 -10.62 26.01 -24.78
C SER A 83 -11.13 25.17 -25.96
N THR A 84 -10.27 24.92 -26.94
CA THR A 84 -10.45 23.79 -27.84
C THR A 84 -10.53 22.53 -26.99
N ILE A 85 -11.71 21.92 -26.92
CA ILE A 85 -11.95 20.74 -26.09
C ILE A 85 -11.10 19.59 -26.66
N VAL A 86 -9.99 19.27 -25.99
CA VAL A 86 -9.11 18.17 -26.40
C VAL A 86 -9.64 16.84 -25.84
N PHE A 87 -9.93 15.90 -26.73
CA PHE A 87 -10.27 14.53 -26.41
C PHE A 87 -9.05 13.63 -26.64
N LEU A 88 -8.79 12.75 -25.69
CA LEU A 88 -7.69 11.77 -25.75
C LEU A 88 -8.29 10.36 -25.72
N THR A 89 -7.77 9.44 -26.52
CA THR A 89 -8.03 8.01 -26.33
C THR A 89 -7.49 7.56 -24.97
N ILE A 90 -7.92 6.40 -24.49
CA ILE A 90 -7.40 5.83 -23.22
C ILE A 90 -5.87 5.72 -23.22
N LYS A 91 -5.26 5.35 -24.36
CA LYS A 91 -3.79 5.20 -24.48
C LYS A 91 -3.09 6.56 -24.47
N GLU A 92 -3.60 7.54 -25.20
CA GLU A 92 -3.04 8.89 -25.22
C GLU A 92 -3.20 9.59 -23.86
N ALA A 93 -4.35 9.38 -23.21
CA ALA A 93 -4.60 9.87 -21.86
C ALA A 93 -3.62 9.29 -20.84
N ALA A 94 -3.27 8.01 -20.96
CA ALA A 94 -2.28 7.37 -20.10
C ALA A 94 -0.88 7.97 -20.29
N VAL A 95 -0.44 8.16 -21.54
CA VAL A 95 0.84 8.81 -21.86
C VAL A 95 0.86 10.25 -21.36
N TRP A 96 -0.18 11.03 -21.67
CA TRP A 96 -0.30 12.42 -21.23
C TRP A 96 -0.28 12.53 -19.70
N ALA A 97 -1.11 11.72 -19.02
CA ALA A 97 -1.19 11.73 -17.56
C ALA A 97 0.16 11.36 -16.94
N SER A 98 0.87 10.40 -17.55
CA SER A 98 2.19 9.99 -17.06
C SER A 98 3.19 11.13 -17.06
N ASN A 99 3.26 11.87 -18.17
CA ASN A 99 4.12 13.04 -18.32
C ASN A 99 3.68 14.18 -17.38
N TYR A 100 2.37 14.41 -17.27
CA TYR A 100 1.80 15.47 -16.43
C TYR A 100 2.09 15.25 -14.94
N VAL A 101 2.00 14.00 -14.46
CA VAL A 101 2.21 13.67 -13.04
C VAL A 101 3.60 13.14 -12.73
N GLY A 102 4.49 13.03 -13.72
CA GLY A 102 5.83 12.46 -13.55
C GLY A 102 5.84 11.03 -12.99
N LYS A 103 4.78 10.24 -13.19
CA LYS A 103 4.66 8.83 -12.75
C LYS A 103 4.06 8.00 -13.87
N ASN A 104 4.35 6.70 -13.92
CA ASN A 104 3.72 5.82 -14.91
C ASN A 104 2.22 5.63 -14.62
N VAL A 105 1.37 6.20 -15.47
CA VAL A 105 -0.09 6.03 -15.51
C VAL A 105 -0.42 5.12 -16.68
N THR A 106 -0.99 3.95 -16.40
CA THR A 106 -1.33 2.95 -17.43
C THR A 106 -2.71 3.18 -18.04
N SER A 107 -2.97 2.59 -19.22
CA SER A 107 -4.32 2.53 -19.82
C SER A 107 -5.37 1.94 -18.89
N SER A 108 -4.98 1.00 -18.00
CA SER A 108 -5.86 0.42 -16.99
C SER A 108 -6.23 1.44 -15.91
N ASN A 109 -5.30 2.33 -15.52
CA ASN A 109 -5.60 3.43 -14.58
C ASN A 109 -6.61 4.41 -15.19
N ILE A 110 -6.43 4.81 -16.45
CA ILE A 110 -7.40 5.69 -17.13
C ILE A 110 -8.75 4.99 -17.30
N SER A 111 -8.76 3.73 -17.73
CA SER A 111 -9.98 2.92 -17.83
C SER A 111 -10.70 2.82 -16.49
N TYR A 112 -9.96 2.67 -15.38
CA TYR A 112 -10.52 2.68 -14.04
C TYR A 112 -11.20 4.01 -13.73
N LEU A 113 -10.57 5.16 -14.01
CA LEU A 113 -11.18 6.47 -13.78
C LEU A 113 -12.51 6.63 -14.53
N VAL A 114 -12.56 6.16 -15.77
CA VAL A 114 -13.78 6.17 -16.60
C VAL A 114 -14.83 5.22 -16.05
N GLN A 115 -14.44 3.97 -15.76
CA GLN A 115 -15.36 2.93 -15.25
C GLN A 115 -15.99 3.32 -13.91
N TYR A 116 -15.26 4.05 -13.06
CA TYR A 116 -15.72 4.53 -11.77
C TYR A 116 -16.33 5.94 -11.82
N GLY A 117 -16.58 6.49 -13.01
CA GLY A 117 -17.27 7.77 -13.18
C GLY A 117 -16.48 8.99 -12.68
N ARG A 118 -15.18 8.83 -12.40
CA ARG A 118 -14.28 9.93 -12.01
C ARG A 118 -14.01 10.88 -13.17
N ILE A 119 -14.05 10.36 -14.39
CA ILE A 119 -13.86 11.10 -15.64
C ILE A 119 -14.97 10.73 -16.61
N LYS A 120 -15.40 11.68 -17.44
CA LYS A 120 -16.50 11.46 -18.39
C LYS A 120 -16.10 10.46 -19.47
N LYS A 121 -16.87 9.37 -19.62
CA LYS A 121 -16.75 8.48 -20.78
C LYS A 121 -17.33 9.16 -22.01
N ILE A 122 -16.55 9.22 -23.09
CA ILE A 122 -17.02 9.70 -24.39
C ILE A 122 -16.76 8.58 -25.38
N SER A 123 -17.77 8.15 -26.12
CA SER A 123 -17.67 7.04 -27.05
C SER A 123 -17.96 7.54 -28.46
N HIS A 124 -17.05 7.29 -29.39
CA HIS A 124 -17.23 7.60 -30.81
C HIS A 124 -16.72 6.41 -31.64
N ASN A 125 -17.58 5.85 -32.49
CA ASN A 125 -17.29 4.68 -33.34
C ASN A 125 -16.62 3.50 -32.61
N GLY A 126 -17.13 3.14 -31.42
CA GLY A 126 -16.62 2.04 -30.60
C GLY A 126 -15.32 2.35 -29.82
N THR A 127 -14.68 3.50 -30.08
CA THR A 127 -13.47 3.93 -29.36
C THR A 127 -13.86 4.83 -28.18
N THR A 128 -13.23 4.60 -27.02
CA THR A 128 -13.44 5.40 -25.80
C THR A 128 -12.42 6.53 -25.70
N PHE A 129 -12.93 7.73 -25.49
CA PHE A 129 -12.21 8.98 -25.29
C PHE A 129 -12.52 9.59 -23.92
N VAL A 130 -11.60 10.44 -23.45
CA VAL A 130 -11.73 11.25 -22.24
C VAL A 130 -11.32 12.69 -22.54
N ARG A 131 -11.91 13.67 -21.83
CA ARG A 131 -11.49 15.07 -21.96
C ARG A 131 -10.19 15.31 -21.19
N LYS A 132 -9.24 16.00 -21.81
CA LYS A 132 -7.99 16.43 -21.16
C LYS A 132 -8.26 17.29 -19.92
N ASP A 133 -9.23 18.19 -19.98
CA ASP A 133 -9.60 19.07 -18.86
C ASP A 133 -10.05 18.29 -17.62
N ASP A 134 -10.80 17.19 -17.82
CA ASP A 134 -11.27 16.34 -16.71
C ASP A 134 -10.08 15.63 -16.04
N LEU A 135 -9.07 15.22 -16.82
CA LEU A 135 -7.82 14.65 -16.30
C LEU A 135 -7.00 15.70 -15.55
N ILE A 136 -6.88 16.92 -16.07
CA ILE A 136 -6.17 18.03 -15.41
C ILE A 136 -6.83 18.31 -14.06
N LYS A 137 -8.16 18.51 -14.04
CA LYS A 137 -8.93 18.76 -12.80
C LYS A 137 -8.73 17.64 -11.79
N TYR A 138 -8.79 16.38 -12.25
CA TYR A 138 -8.54 15.22 -11.41
C TYR A 138 -7.16 15.30 -10.75
N TYR A 139 -6.08 15.43 -11.52
CA TYR A 139 -4.71 15.38 -10.98
C TYR A 139 -4.26 16.64 -10.24
N GLN A 140 -4.78 17.82 -10.59
CA GLN A 140 -4.49 19.07 -9.86
C GLN A 140 -5.05 19.03 -8.44
N SER A 141 -6.20 18.38 -8.21
CA SER A 141 -6.77 18.24 -6.87
C SER A 141 -5.87 17.47 -5.88
N PHE A 142 -4.81 16.79 -6.35
CA PHE A 142 -3.94 15.95 -5.52
C PHE A 142 -2.50 16.49 -5.29
N ARG A 143 -2.00 17.43 -6.10
CA ARG A 143 -0.58 17.89 -6.01
C ARG A 143 -0.42 19.15 -5.15
N GLY A 144 0.56 19.15 -4.25
CA GLY A 144 1.00 20.30 -3.43
C GLY A 144 0.08 20.68 -2.27
N LYS A 145 -1.24 20.60 -2.48
CA LYS A 145 -2.23 20.95 -1.46
C LYS A 145 -2.16 20.05 -0.23
N ARG A 146 -1.92 18.75 -0.41
CA ARG A 146 -1.91 17.76 0.68
C ARG A 146 -0.74 17.93 1.64
N GLU A 147 0.45 18.29 1.16
CA GLU A 147 1.62 18.53 2.01
C GLU A 147 1.40 19.75 2.91
N LEU A 148 0.95 20.86 2.32
CA LEU A 148 0.62 22.08 3.06
C LEU A 148 -0.51 21.82 4.07
N GLU A 149 -1.61 21.20 3.64
CA GLU A 149 -2.75 20.85 4.50
C GLU A 149 -2.34 19.94 5.68
N TRP A 150 -1.41 19.01 5.49
CA TRP A 150 -0.99 18.07 6.54
C TRP A 150 0.06 18.67 7.47
N LYS A 151 0.97 19.52 6.97
CA LYS A 151 1.87 20.31 7.82
C LYS A 151 1.10 21.28 8.70
N GLU A 152 0.05 21.92 8.18
CA GLU A 152 -0.88 22.74 8.98
C GLU A 152 -1.59 21.93 10.08
N GLN A 153 -1.97 20.66 9.82
CA GLN A 153 -2.69 19.82 10.79
C GLN A 153 -1.77 19.10 11.79
N LEU A 154 -0.58 18.68 11.36
CA LEU A 154 0.30 17.79 12.13
C LEU A 154 1.57 18.49 12.64
N GLY A 155 1.92 19.66 12.10
CA GLY A 155 3.12 20.43 12.45
C GLY A 155 4.15 20.50 11.31
N ASP A 156 4.96 21.55 11.33
CA ASP A 156 6.02 21.81 10.34
C ASP A 156 7.24 20.87 10.47
N ASP A 157 7.34 20.16 11.59
CA ASP A 157 8.34 19.11 11.87
C ASP A 157 8.10 17.82 11.07
N LEU A 158 7.06 17.78 10.24
CA LEU A 158 6.74 16.65 9.37
C LEU A 158 7.76 16.51 8.23
N ASN A 159 8.54 15.44 8.29
CA ASN A 159 9.46 15.06 7.24
C ASN A 159 8.71 14.43 6.05
N TRP A 160 8.45 15.26 5.03
CA TRP A 160 7.77 14.81 3.81
C TRP A 160 8.63 13.90 2.94
N ALA A 161 9.97 13.92 3.07
CA ALA A 161 10.84 13.01 2.33
C ALA A 161 10.55 11.53 2.69
N LEU A 162 10.13 11.29 3.94
CA LEU A 162 9.70 9.97 4.44
C LEU A 162 8.21 9.66 4.18
N SER A 163 7.54 10.44 3.33
CA SER A 163 6.15 10.18 2.92
C SER A 163 6.05 9.04 1.91
N PHE A 164 7.09 8.86 1.10
CA PHE A 164 7.13 7.96 -0.05
C PHE A 164 5.94 8.14 -1.01
N ASP A 165 5.43 9.37 -1.12
CA ASP A 165 4.27 9.73 -1.92
C ASP A 165 4.44 9.42 -3.41
N TYR A 166 5.69 9.31 -3.87
CA TYR A 166 6.07 9.00 -5.24
C TYR A 166 5.86 7.52 -5.60
N LEU A 167 5.80 6.62 -4.62
CA LEU A 167 5.65 5.18 -4.82
C LEU A 167 4.22 4.76 -5.17
N ARG A 168 4.08 3.71 -5.97
CA ARG A 168 2.80 3.04 -6.26
C ARG A 168 2.59 1.91 -5.24
N GLU A 169 1.35 1.44 -5.12
CA GLU A 169 1.03 0.28 -4.26
C GLU A 169 1.86 -0.97 -4.62
N ALA A 170 2.13 -1.18 -5.91
CA ALA A 170 2.96 -2.28 -6.38
C ALA A 170 4.41 -2.17 -5.85
N ASP A 171 4.93 -0.95 -5.71
CA ASP A 171 6.27 -0.69 -5.19
C ASP A 171 6.29 -0.92 -3.67
N THR A 172 5.28 -0.43 -2.95
CA THR A 172 5.14 -0.62 -1.48
C THR A 172 4.69 -2.03 -1.08
N THR A 173 4.44 -2.91 -2.05
CA THR A 173 4.07 -4.32 -1.84
C THR A 173 4.90 -5.27 -2.72
N LYS A 174 6.15 -4.87 -3.04
CA LYS A 174 7.07 -5.63 -3.88
C LYS A 174 7.24 -7.09 -3.42
N HIS A 175 7.41 -7.99 -4.40
CA HIS A 175 7.60 -9.44 -4.24
C HIS A 175 6.73 -10.05 -3.11
N VAL A 176 7.32 -10.70 -2.12
CA VAL A 176 6.67 -11.41 -1.02
C VAL A 176 5.92 -10.53 0.00
N HIS A 177 5.99 -9.19 -0.05
CA HIS A 177 5.29 -8.32 0.91
C HIS A 177 3.77 -8.37 0.82
N ARG A 178 3.22 -8.95 -0.26
CA ARG A 178 1.77 -9.14 -0.47
C ARG A 178 1.30 -10.58 -0.35
N LEU A 179 2.14 -11.52 0.10
CA LEU A 179 1.74 -12.94 0.20
C LEU A 179 0.52 -13.15 1.10
N HIS A 180 0.36 -12.36 2.16
CA HIS A 180 -0.83 -12.38 3.02
C HIS A 180 -1.15 -10.98 3.57
N PRO A 181 -2.44 -10.57 3.64
CA PRO A 181 -2.82 -9.29 4.27
C PRO A 181 -2.49 -9.25 5.78
N TYR A 182 -1.90 -8.13 6.22
CA TYR A 182 -1.54 -7.83 7.60
C TYR A 182 -1.80 -6.34 7.88
N LYS A 183 -2.50 -6.01 8.97
CA LYS A 183 -2.78 -4.61 9.36
C LYS A 183 -1.59 -4.09 10.18
N GLY A 184 -1.29 -2.79 10.09
CA GLY A 184 -0.22 -2.21 10.90
C GLY A 184 1.22 -2.52 10.44
N LYS A 185 1.44 -3.04 9.23
CA LYS A 185 2.80 -3.13 8.66
C LYS A 185 3.26 -1.79 8.09
N PHE A 186 4.53 -1.45 8.28
CA PHE A 186 5.20 -0.42 7.48
C PHE A 186 5.50 -0.92 6.06
N ILE A 187 5.75 0.04 5.17
CA ILE A 187 6.19 -0.23 3.80
C ILE A 187 7.66 -0.68 3.78
N PRO A 188 8.08 -1.53 2.84
CA PRO A 188 9.46 -1.99 2.76
C PRO A 188 10.48 -0.87 2.63
N GLN A 189 10.15 0.20 1.88
CA GLN A 189 11.07 1.30 1.63
C GLN A 189 11.44 2.09 2.89
N LEU A 190 10.57 2.10 3.90
CA LEU A 190 10.90 2.70 5.19
C LEU A 190 12.01 1.90 5.88
N VAL A 191 11.94 0.57 5.85
CA VAL A 191 13.00 -0.28 6.40
C VAL A 191 14.27 -0.13 5.60
N GLU A 192 14.18 -0.21 4.27
CA GLU A 192 15.33 -0.07 3.37
C GLU A 192 16.10 1.22 3.68
N TYR A 193 15.37 2.32 3.85
CA TYR A 193 15.94 3.63 4.13
C TYR A 193 16.85 3.63 5.37
N PHE A 194 16.43 2.98 6.47
CA PHE A 194 17.20 2.96 7.71
C PHE A 194 18.26 1.85 7.75
N LEU A 195 18.09 0.76 7.00
CA LEU A 195 19.00 -0.39 7.02
C LEU A 195 20.11 -0.34 5.96
N ASP A 196 19.94 0.41 4.87
CA ASP A 196 20.96 0.49 3.82
C ASP A 196 22.13 1.44 4.17
N ASP A 197 23.04 1.64 3.23
CA ASP A 197 24.25 2.47 3.40
C ASP A 197 24.11 3.92 2.90
N HIS A 198 22.94 4.35 2.43
CA HIS A 198 22.77 5.73 1.94
C HIS A 198 22.74 6.72 3.10
N ILE A 199 23.17 7.95 2.84
CA ILE A 199 23.05 9.09 3.76
C ILE A 199 22.45 10.27 3.00
N ASP A 200 21.73 11.13 3.72
CA ASP A 200 21.10 12.32 3.14
C ASP A 200 20.94 13.46 4.16
N ASP A 201 20.02 14.37 3.89
CA ASP A 201 19.75 15.51 4.75
C ASP A 201 19.13 15.15 6.11
N PHE A 202 18.61 13.93 6.26
CA PHE A 202 17.97 13.43 7.48
C PHE A 202 18.73 12.24 8.07
N LYS A 203 19.09 11.23 7.27
CA LYS A 203 19.92 10.10 7.71
C LYS A 203 21.40 10.48 7.59
N LYS A 204 22.01 10.84 8.72
CA LYS A 204 23.38 11.39 8.76
C LYS A 204 24.49 10.36 8.87
N GLU A 205 24.16 9.12 9.22
CA GLU A 205 25.12 8.05 9.37
C GLU A 205 24.55 6.72 8.88
N VAL A 206 25.44 5.75 8.69
CA VAL A 206 25.09 4.36 8.35
C VAL A 206 24.96 3.56 9.64
N TYR A 207 23.74 3.15 9.96
CA TYR A 207 23.43 2.43 11.21
C TYR A 207 23.68 0.92 11.12
N PHE A 208 23.52 0.33 9.93
CA PHE A 208 23.69 -1.10 9.68
C PHE A 208 24.57 -1.35 8.46
N LYS A 209 25.31 -2.45 8.48
CA LYS A 209 26.21 -2.89 7.42
C LYS A 209 25.90 -4.32 7.01
N LYS A 210 26.33 -4.68 5.81
CA LYS A 210 26.26 -6.07 5.31
C LYS A 210 26.94 -7.01 6.31
N GLY A 211 26.26 -8.11 6.64
CA GLY A 211 26.71 -9.09 7.62
C GLY A 211 26.24 -8.84 9.06
N ASP A 212 25.76 -7.63 9.38
CA ASP A 212 25.17 -7.34 10.69
C ASP A 212 23.92 -8.19 10.95
N ILE A 213 23.47 -8.20 12.20
CA ILE A 213 22.19 -8.81 12.60
C ILE A 213 21.25 -7.69 13.07
N VAL A 214 20.06 -7.61 12.48
CA VAL A 214 18.96 -6.75 12.94
C VAL A 214 17.87 -7.60 13.60
N LEU A 215 17.31 -7.09 14.71
CA LEU A 215 16.20 -7.72 15.42
C LEU A 215 14.89 -6.96 15.20
N ASP A 216 13.81 -7.69 14.98
CA ASP A 216 12.45 -7.19 14.99
C ASP A 216 11.63 -7.94 16.06
N PRO A 217 11.50 -7.40 17.29
CA PRO A 217 10.80 -8.07 18.37
C PRO A 217 9.26 -7.97 18.26
N PHE A 218 8.73 -7.38 17.20
CA PHE A 218 7.30 -7.28 16.88
C PHE A 218 7.09 -7.61 15.40
N CYS A 219 7.66 -8.74 14.98
CA CYS A 219 7.94 -9.07 13.58
C CYS A 219 6.70 -9.01 12.67
N GLY A 220 5.52 -9.36 13.18
CA GLY A 220 4.28 -9.36 12.43
C GLY A 220 4.43 -10.19 11.16
N SER A 221 4.19 -9.57 10.01
CA SER A 221 4.35 -10.25 8.72
C SER A 221 5.78 -10.30 8.17
N GLY A 222 6.80 -9.83 8.90
CA GLY A 222 8.22 -10.02 8.55
C GLY A 222 8.82 -9.01 7.57
N THR A 223 8.31 -7.78 7.52
CA THR A 223 8.83 -6.78 6.56
C THR A 223 10.32 -6.48 6.81
N THR A 224 10.74 -6.35 8.07
CA THR A 224 12.15 -6.14 8.43
C THR A 224 13.05 -7.26 7.93
N LEU A 225 12.67 -8.52 8.17
CA LEU A 225 13.47 -9.70 7.82
C LEU A 225 13.68 -9.79 6.30
N VAL A 226 12.63 -9.54 5.52
CA VAL A 226 12.71 -9.58 4.06
C VAL A 226 13.64 -8.47 3.53
N GLN A 227 13.55 -7.25 4.07
CA GLN A 227 14.41 -6.14 3.61
C GLN A 227 15.86 -6.27 4.08
N ALA A 228 16.09 -6.74 5.29
CA ALA A 228 17.42 -7.08 5.76
C ALA A 228 18.09 -8.10 4.82
N ASN A 229 17.36 -9.14 4.40
CA ASN A 229 17.90 -10.12 3.46
C ASN A 229 18.33 -9.47 2.12
N GLU A 230 17.49 -8.63 1.50
CA GLU A 230 17.85 -7.94 0.24
C GLU A 230 19.11 -7.10 0.37
N LEU A 231 19.31 -6.50 1.54
CA LEU A 231 20.46 -5.64 1.84
C LEU A 231 21.71 -6.42 2.27
N GLY A 232 21.65 -7.75 2.40
CA GLY A 232 22.77 -8.55 2.87
C GLY A 232 22.99 -8.48 4.39
N ILE A 233 21.91 -8.30 5.14
CA ILE A 233 21.87 -8.23 6.61
C ILE A 233 21.14 -9.49 7.12
N ASN A 234 21.63 -10.08 8.21
CA ASN A 234 20.97 -11.18 8.90
C ASN A 234 19.82 -10.62 9.75
N ALA A 235 18.72 -11.36 9.92
CA ALA A 235 17.61 -10.84 10.70
C ALA A 235 16.91 -11.88 11.56
N ILE A 236 16.51 -11.45 12.74
CA ILE A 236 15.72 -12.25 13.67
C ILE A 236 14.40 -11.53 13.89
N GLY A 237 13.31 -12.26 13.75
CA GLY A 237 11.98 -11.80 14.11
C GLY A 237 11.49 -12.52 15.35
N ILE A 238 10.69 -11.85 16.17
CA ILE A 238 9.91 -12.49 17.23
C ILE A 238 8.46 -12.02 17.09
N ASP A 239 7.52 -12.95 17.09
CA ASP A 239 6.10 -12.64 17.16
C ASP A 239 5.37 -13.63 18.08
N VAL A 240 4.41 -13.13 18.85
CA VAL A 240 3.59 -13.95 19.73
C VAL A 240 2.60 -14.82 18.95
N SER A 241 2.20 -14.37 17.75
CA SER A 241 1.33 -15.11 16.85
C SER A 241 2.13 -16.11 16.04
N ILE A 242 1.81 -17.39 16.25
CA ILE A 242 2.33 -18.49 15.45
C ILE A 242 1.98 -18.34 13.97
N PHE A 243 0.79 -17.81 13.65
CA PHE A 243 0.39 -17.59 12.27
C PHE A 243 1.15 -16.44 11.60
N ASN A 244 1.43 -15.36 12.32
CA ASN A 244 2.30 -14.28 11.82
C ASN A 244 3.74 -14.77 11.60
N SER A 245 4.26 -15.55 12.55
CA SER A 245 5.57 -16.21 12.42
C SER A 245 5.62 -17.12 11.18
N LEU A 246 4.57 -17.91 10.94
CA LEU A 246 4.43 -18.73 9.73
C LEU A 246 4.45 -17.87 8.45
N ILE A 247 3.68 -16.76 8.39
CA ILE A 247 3.71 -15.84 7.25
C ILE A 247 5.11 -15.28 7.04
N SER A 248 5.77 -14.84 8.12
CA SER A 248 7.11 -14.27 8.07
C SER A 248 8.12 -15.29 7.53
N ASN A 249 8.15 -16.49 8.11
CA ASN A 249 9.03 -17.58 7.69
C ASN A 249 8.75 -17.99 6.24
N VAL A 250 7.48 -18.06 5.81
CA VAL A 250 7.15 -18.39 4.41
C VAL A 250 7.73 -17.37 3.42
N LYS A 251 7.83 -16.09 3.80
CA LYS A 251 8.41 -15.06 2.92
C LYS A 251 9.92 -15.23 2.75
N ILE A 252 10.61 -15.77 3.76
CA ILE A 252 12.08 -15.84 3.82
C ILE A 252 12.63 -17.26 3.57
N SER A 253 11.83 -18.31 3.61
CA SER A 253 12.33 -19.67 3.34
C SER A 253 12.74 -19.83 1.87
N LYS A 254 13.56 -20.85 1.60
CA LYS A 254 13.94 -21.29 0.25
C LYS A 254 13.07 -22.48 -0.13
N TYR A 255 12.68 -22.53 -1.41
CA TYR A 255 11.70 -23.50 -1.90
C TYR A 255 12.22 -24.24 -3.14
N ASP A 256 11.89 -25.53 -3.22
CA ASP A 256 11.86 -26.24 -4.49
C ASP A 256 10.57 -25.86 -5.22
N PHE A 257 10.70 -24.95 -6.20
CA PHE A 257 9.56 -24.50 -7.00
C PHE A 257 8.96 -25.59 -7.88
N GLY A 258 9.72 -26.65 -8.22
CA GLY A 258 9.22 -27.80 -8.96
C GLY A 258 8.21 -28.58 -8.12
N ILE A 259 8.59 -28.92 -6.88
CA ILE A 259 7.71 -29.61 -5.93
C ILE A 259 6.50 -28.73 -5.59
N LEU A 260 6.70 -27.44 -5.32
CA LEU A 260 5.60 -26.52 -4.99
C LEU A 260 4.56 -26.45 -6.13
N LYS A 261 5.01 -26.30 -7.38
CA LYS A 261 4.13 -26.28 -8.56
C LYS A 261 3.40 -27.60 -8.72
N LEU A 262 4.09 -28.73 -8.53
CA LEU A 262 3.48 -30.07 -8.62
C LEU A 262 2.36 -30.24 -7.60
N GLU A 263 2.59 -29.90 -6.32
CA GLU A 263 1.58 -30.01 -5.26
C GLU A 263 0.40 -29.07 -5.51
N ILE A 264 0.65 -27.83 -5.94
CA ILE A 264 -0.41 -26.89 -6.32
C ILE A 264 -1.26 -27.46 -7.45
N SER A 265 -0.64 -27.97 -8.52
CA SER A 265 -1.36 -28.58 -9.64
C SER A 265 -2.18 -29.79 -9.19
N ARG A 266 -1.60 -30.68 -8.38
CA ARG A 266 -2.30 -31.85 -7.82
C ARG A 266 -3.53 -31.45 -7.01
N ILE A 267 -3.39 -30.51 -6.08
CA ILE A 267 -4.50 -30.02 -5.24
C ILE A 267 -5.56 -29.37 -6.13
N THR A 268 -5.14 -28.52 -7.08
CA THR A 268 -6.05 -27.79 -7.96
C THR A 268 -6.90 -28.74 -8.82
N GLU A 269 -6.30 -29.74 -9.46
CA GLU A 269 -7.04 -30.74 -10.24
C GLU A 269 -7.96 -31.59 -9.36
N THR A 270 -7.50 -31.96 -8.17
CA THR A 270 -8.32 -32.73 -7.22
C THR A 270 -9.52 -31.91 -6.73
N LEU A 271 -9.33 -30.63 -6.44
CA LEU A 271 -10.40 -29.69 -6.06
C LEU A 271 -11.38 -29.47 -7.22
N ARG A 272 -10.89 -29.26 -8.44
CA ARG A 272 -11.74 -29.16 -9.65
C ARG A 272 -12.64 -30.39 -9.82
N ASN A 273 -12.08 -31.59 -9.65
CA ASN A 273 -12.82 -32.84 -9.72
C ASN A 273 -13.80 -33.05 -8.55
N PHE A 274 -13.53 -32.47 -7.38
CA PHE A 274 -14.46 -32.46 -6.26
C PHE A 274 -15.66 -31.56 -6.55
N ILE A 275 -15.42 -30.35 -7.05
CA ILE A 275 -16.45 -29.35 -7.37
C ILE A 275 -17.30 -29.78 -8.57
N SER A 276 -16.73 -30.46 -9.57
CA SER A 276 -17.47 -30.90 -10.78
C SER A 276 -18.60 -31.88 -10.51
N LYS A 277 -18.59 -32.55 -9.34
CA LYS A 277 -19.63 -33.49 -8.90
C LYS A 277 -20.84 -32.81 -8.25
N SER A 278 -20.81 -31.48 -8.16
CA SER A 278 -21.74 -30.66 -7.38
C SER A 278 -22.68 -29.87 -8.30
N ASN A 279 -23.89 -29.54 -7.82
CA ASN A 279 -24.85 -28.72 -8.57
C ASN A 279 -24.47 -27.23 -8.58
N GLU A 280 -23.51 -26.85 -7.73
CA GLU A 280 -23.08 -25.49 -7.44
C GLU A 280 -22.53 -24.78 -8.67
N ILE A 281 -21.84 -25.48 -9.58
CA ILE A 281 -21.33 -24.89 -10.83
C ILE A 281 -22.50 -24.38 -11.69
N GLN A 282 -23.51 -25.23 -11.89
CA GLN A 282 -24.66 -24.88 -12.72
C GLN A 282 -25.48 -23.76 -12.08
N PHE A 283 -25.69 -23.84 -10.76
CA PHE A 283 -26.31 -22.78 -9.98
C PHE A 283 -25.56 -21.46 -10.13
N GLU A 284 -24.23 -21.47 -10.00
CA GLU A 284 -23.42 -20.26 -10.05
C GLU A 284 -23.46 -19.61 -11.43
N GLN A 285 -23.45 -20.42 -12.49
CA GLN A 285 -23.58 -19.95 -13.86
C GLN A 285 -24.95 -19.26 -14.06
N LYS A 286 -26.06 -19.92 -13.68
CA LYS A 286 -27.41 -19.36 -13.80
C LYS A 286 -27.61 -18.11 -12.97
N LEU A 287 -27.10 -18.08 -11.74
CA LEU A 287 -27.13 -16.91 -10.88
C LEU A 287 -26.37 -15.73 -11.53
N SER A 288 -25.18 -15.99 -12.07
CA SER A 288 -24.36 -14.95 -12.73
C SER A 288 -25.02 -14.40 -14.00
N GLU A 289 -25.67 -15.24 -14.80
CA GLU A 289 -26.47 -14.84 -15.97
C GLU A 289 -27.63 -13.93 -15.55
N ALA A 290 -28.40 -14.34 -14.53
CA ALA A 290 -29.52 -13.57 -13.99
C ALA A 290 -29.06 -12.21 -13.42
N MET A 291 -28.00 -12.20 -12.61
CA MET A 291 -27.41 -10.98 -12.06
C MET A 291 -26.88 -10.04 -13.15
N THR A 292 -26.29 -10.57 -14.22
CA THR A 292 -25.77 -9.74 -15.31
C THR A 292 -26.92 -9.01 -16.03
N LYS A 293 -28.01 -9.73 -16.34
CA LYS A 293 -29.21 -9.14 -16.93
C LYS A 293 -29.81 -8.07 -16.01
N PHE A 294 -29.94 -8.37 -14.72
CA PHE A 294 -30.48 -7.44 -13.72
C PHE A 294 -29.61 -6.20 -13.56
N ASN A 295 -28.28 -6.38 -13.46
CA ASN A 295 -27.35 -5.27 -13.30
C ASN A 295 -27.28 -4.35 -14.51
N ASN A 296 -27.35 -4.90 -15.73
CA ASN A 296 -27.38 -4.08 -16.95
C ASN A 296 -28.65 -3.23 -17.04
N LEU A 297 -29.76 -3.73 -16.52
CA LEU A 297 -31.04 -3.00 -16.51
C LEU A 297 -31.07 -1.90 -15.44
N TYR A 298 -30.70 -2.22 -14.20
CA TYR A 298 -30.91 -1.33 -13.05
C TYR A 298 -29.68 -0.54 -12.61
N PHE A 299 -28.48 -0.98 -13.00
CA PHE A 299 -27.20 -0.35 -12.66
C PHE A 299 -26.31 -0.14 -13.90
N PRO A 300 -26.81 0.46 -14.99
CA PRO A 300 -26.02 0.66 -16.20
C PRO A 300 -24.80 1.53 -15.91
N SER A 301 -23.60 1.01 -16.17
CA SER A 301 -22.36 1.77 -16.03
C SER A 301 -21.98 2.43 -17.37
N PRO A 302 -21.62 3.73 -17.40
CA PRO A 302 -21.38 4.61 -16.24
C PRO A 302 -22.60 5.45 -15.79
N GLU A 303 -23.73 5.37 -16.48
CA GLU A 303 -24.88 6.27 -16.27
C GLU A 303 -25.40 6.30 -14.83
N TYR A 304 -25.63 5.13 -14.23
CA TYR A 304 -26.06 5.01 -12.83
C TYR A 304 -25.08 5.71 -11.88
N LYS A 305 -23.77 5.56 -12.10
CA LYS A 305 -22.73 6.18 -11.27
C LYS A 305 -22.73 7.71 -11.41
N TYR A 306 -23.03 8.25 -12.60
CA TYR A 306 -23.18 9.69 -12.77
C TYR A 306 -24.38 10.25 -12.01
N LYS A 307 -25.53 9.56 -12.05
CA LYS A 307 -26.74 9.95 -11.31
C LYS A 307 -26.47 9.98 -9.80
N LEU A 308 -25.74 8.99 -9.28
CA LEU A 308 -25.29 8.98 -7.88
C LEU A 308 -24.41 10.20 -7.54
N HIS A 309 -23.41 10.51 -8.36
CA HIS A 309 -22.52 11.66 -8.11
C HIS A 309 -23.22 13.02 -8.13
N ARG A 310 -24.35 13.12 -8.83
CA ARG A 310 -25.19 14.34 -8.88
C ARG A 310 -26.30 14.34 -7.82
N ASN A 311 -26.31 13.35 -6.93
CA ASN A 311 -27.36 13.14 -5.91
C ASN A 311 -28.77 13.02 -6.51
N GLU A 312 -28.89 12.58 -7.77
CA GLU A 312 -30.17 12.36 -8.45
C GLU A 312 -30.84 11.05 -8.00
N ILE A 313 -30.07 10.13 -7.43
CA ILE A 313 -30.53 8.86 -6.84
C ILE A 313 -29.99 8.78 -5.42
N ASN A 314 -30.86 8.47 -4.46
CA ASN A 314 -30.44 8.07 -3.12
C ASN A 314 -29.89 6.64 -3.19
N GLU A 315 -28.57 6.49 -3.04
CA GLU A 315 -27.87 5.22 -3.20
C GLU A 315 -28.42 4.12 -2.29
N SER A 316 -28.60 4.44 -1.00
CA SER A 316 -29.01 3.47 0.00
C SER A 316 -30.42 2.95 -0.27
N VAL A 317 -31.35 3.85 -0.56
CA VAL A 317 -32.75 3.48 -0.82
C VAL A 317 -32.86 2.65 -2.10
N TYR A 318 -32.29 3.15 -3.20
CA TYR A 318 -32.35 2.46 -4.49
C TYR A 318 -31.63 1.10 -4.45
N GLY A 319 -30.49 1.02 -3.76
CA GLY A 319 -29.76 -0.23 -3.57
C GLY A 319 -30.61 -1.29 -2.87
N SER A 320 -31.19 -0.95 -1.71
CA SER A 320 -32.02 -1.88 -0.93
C SER A 320 -33.31 -2.31 -1.64
N GLU A 321 -33.95 -1.41 -2.39
CA GLU A 321 -35.12 -1.76 -3.22
C GLU A 321 -34.76 -2.82 -4.28
N LYS A 322 -33.64 -2.62 -4.98
CA LYS A 322 -33.18 -3.54 -6.02
C LYS A 322 -32.63 -4.86 -5.49
N GLU A 323 -32.08 -4.88 -4.27
CA GLU A 323 -31.82 -6.13 -3.55
C GLU A 323 -33.10 -6.93 -3.33
N ALA A 324 -34.15 -6.28 -2.80
CA ALA A 324 -35.43 -6.91 -2.52
C ALA A 324 -36.11 -7.43 -3.79
N GLU A 325 -36.01 -6.70 -4.91
CA GLU A 325 -36.49 -7.15 -6.22
C GLU A 325 -35.74 -8.38 -6.78
N PHE A 326 -34.43 -8.49 -6.52
CA PHE A 326 -33.62 -9.62 -7.01
C PHE A 326 -33.75 -10.88 -6.13
N LEU A 327 -34.08 -10.71 -4.84
CA LEU A 327 -34.11 -11.80 -3.86
C LEU A 327 -35.03 -12.98 -4.25
N PRO A 328 -36.24 -12.79 -4.82
CA PRO A 328 -37.08 -13.90 -5.29
C PRO A 328 -36.42 -14.75 -6.38
N VAL A 329 -35.68 -14.12 -7.30
CA VAL A 329 -34.95 -14.82 -8.37
C VAL A 329 -33.86 -15.70 -7.76
N PHE A 330 -33.09 -15.16 -6.83
CA PHE A 330 -32.08 -15.91 -6.09
C PHE A 330 -32.69 -17.11 -5.34
N ASN A 331 -33.77 -16.88 -4.59
CA ASN A 331 -34.44 -17.93 -3.81
C ASN A 331 -35.02 -19.05 -4.71
N SER A 332 -35.48 -18.71 -5.91
CA SER A 332 -35.94 -19.70 -6.89
C SER A 332 -34.80 -20.61 -7.34
N LEU A 333 -33.65 -20.03 -7.69
CA LEU A 333 -32.47 -20.79 -8.10
C LEU A 333 -31.93 -21.66 -6.97
N VAL A 334 -31.90 -21.15 -5.73
CA VAL A 334 -31.47 -21.93 -4.56
C VAL A 334 -32.33 -23.18 -4.38
N ARG A 335 -33.66 -23.08 -4.56
CA ARG A 335 -34.57 -24.22 -4.49
C ARG A 335 -34.42 -25.18 -5.67
N GLU A 336 -34.29 -24.66 -6.89
CA GLU A 336 -34.14 -25.44 -8.13
C GLU A 336 -32.90 -26.34 -8.06
N PHE A 337 -31.76 -25.77 -7.68
CA PHE A 337 -30.49 -26.49 -7.60
C PHE A 337 -30.22 -27.16 -6.24
N ARG A 338 -31.16 -27.01 -5.28
CA ARG A 338 -31.09 -27.54 -3.91
C ARG A 338 -29.83 -27.13 -3.16
N ILE A 339 -29.45 -25.85 -3.26
CA ILE A 339 -28.24 -25.33 -2.64
C ILE A 339 -28.46 -25.13 -1.14
N GLN A 340 -27.67 -25.82 -0.32
CA GLN A 340 -27.58 -25.52 1.10
C GLN A 340 -26.69 -24.30 1.31
N LEU A 341 -27.24 -23.20 1.82
CA LEU A 341 -26.49 -21.94 2.00
C LEU A 341 -25.71 -21.91 3.32
N LYS A 342 -26.36 -22.33 4.41
CA LYS A 342 -25.84 -22.22 5.78
C LYS A 342 -25.47 -23.58 6.35
N GLN A 343 -24.52 -23.58 7.27
CA GLN A 343 -24.16 -24.76 8.04
C GLN A 343 -25.25 -25.08 9.08
N GLY A 344 -25.24 -26.30 9.60
CA GLY A 344 -26.17 -26.72 10.66
C GLY A 344 -25.84 -26.11 12.04
N ASN A 345 -24.58 -25.68 12.23
CA ASN A 345 -24.07 -25.04 13.44
C ASN A 345 -23.58 -23.62 13.09
N ASN A 346 -23.60 -22.70 14.05
CA ASN A 346 -23.06 -21.34 13.94
C ASN A 346 -22.11 -21.03 15.13
N GLY A 347 -21.50 -22.07 15.71
CA GLY A 347 -20.76 -21.97 16.97
C GLY A 347 -19.35 -21.42 16.80
N THR A 348 -18.77 -21.54 15.60
CA THR A 348 -17.37 -21.16 15.34
C THR A 348 -17.26 -20.02 14.32
N PHE A 349 -16.05 -19.48 14.14
CA PHE A 349 -15.78 -18.47 13.12
C PHE A 349 -16.04 -19.04 11.72
N LEU A 350 -15.52 -20.24 11.41
CA LEU A 350 -15.69 -20.84 10.09
C LEU A 350 -17.16 -21.20 9.82
N ASP A 351 -17.91 -21.59 10.85
CA ASP A 351 -19.36 -21.83 10.76
C ASP A 351 -20.13 -20.57 10.34
N LYS A 352 -19.79 -19.43 10.97
CA LYS A 352 -20.49 -18.15 10.77
C LYS A 352 -20.16 -17.49 9.43
N TRP A 353 -18.91 -17.55 8.99
CA TRP A 353 -18.38 -16.67 7.94
C TRP A 353 -18.24 -17.33 6.56
N TYR A 354 -18.68 -18.57 6.38
CA TYR A 354 -18.61 -19.26 5.09
C TYR A 354 -19.91 -19.95 4.74
N LEU A 355 -20.29 -19.87 3.46
CA LEU A 355 -21.40 -20.67 2.95
C LEU A 355 -21.02 -22.15 2.93
N GLN A 356 -22.01 -23.03 3.10
CA GLN A 356 -21.78 -24.47 3.17
C GLN A 356 -20.95 -25.03 1.98
N PRO A 357 -21.16 -24.62 0.72
CA PRO A 357 -20.34 -25.12 -0.38
C PRO A 357 -18.87 -24.73 -0.24
N VAL A 358 -18.63 -23.47 0.13
CA VAL A 358 -17.29 -22.95 0.38
C VAL A 358 -16.65 -23.68 1.55
N ARG A 359 -17.36 -23.91 2.66
CA ARG A 359 -16.86 -24.66 3.81
C ARG A 359 -16.35 -26.05 3.41
N ARG A 360 -17.14 -26.79 2.63
CA ARG A 360 -16.76 -28.14 2.15
C ARG A 360 -15.49 -28.10 1.29
N GLU A 361 -15.35 -27.12 0.42
CA GLU A 361 -14.14 -26.97 -0.40
C GLU A 361 -12.91 -26.61 0.44
N ILE A 362 -13.08 -25.80 1.49
CA ILE A 362 -12.02 -25.44 2.45
C ILE A 362 -11.52 -26.69 3.17
N ASP A 363 -12.43 -27.46 3.77
CA ASP A 363 -12.08 -28.68 4.51
C ASP A 363 -11.40 -29.69 3.60
N PHE A 364 -11.96 -29.91 2.40
CA PHE A 364 -11.37 -30.81 1.42
C PHE A 364 -9.95 -30.40 1.02
N THR A 365 -9.73 -29.10 0.76
CA THR A 365 -8.42 -28.58 0.38
C THR A 365 -7.43 -28.65 1.53
N TYR A 366 -7.87 -28.37 2.76
CA TYR A 366 -7.04 -28.46 3.95
C TYR A 366 -6.56 -29.89 4.20
N GLU A 367 -7.44 -30.89 4.07
CA GLU A 367 -7.07 -32.30 4.17
C GLU A 367 -6.00 -32.69 3.15
N LEU A 368 -6.09 -32.20 1.90
CA LEU A 368 -5.08 -32.47 0.88
C LEU A 368 -3.72 -31.85 1.22
N ILE A 369 -3.71 -30.68 1.88
CA ILE A 369 -2.49 -30.00 2.35
C ILE A 369 -1.90 -30.74 3.54
N ASN A 370 -2.74 -31.17 4.50
CA ASN A 370 -2.28 -31.82 5.72
C ASN A 370 -1.56 -33.15 5.44
N ASN A 371 -1.97 -33.85 4.37
CA ASN A 371 -1.35 -35.10 3.91
C ASN A 371 0.04 -34.93 3.24
N ILE A 372 0.48 -33.70 2.96
CA ILE A 372 1.81 -33.44 2.38
C ILE A 372 2.90 -33.70 3.43
N GLN A 373 3.95 -34.42 3.06
CA GLN A 373 5.06 -34.76 3.95
C GLN A 373 6.11 -33.64 4.06
N ASN A 374 6.31 -32.87 2.99
CA ASN A 374 7.26 -31.76 3.00
C ASN A 374 6.67 -30.55 3.75
N ASN A 375 7.14 -30.34 4.99
CA ASN A 375 6.65 -29.25 5.85
C ASN A 375 6.85 -27.87 5.24
N THR A 376 8.00 -27.61 4.61
CA THR A 376 8.27 -26.33 3.94
C THR A 376 7.24 -26.03 2.84
N ILE A 377 6.84 -27.04 2.07
CA ILE A 377 5.79 -26.90 1.05
C ILE A 377 4.40 -26.77 1.70
N LYS A 378 4.13 -27.55 2.75
CA LYS A 378 2.88 -27.47 3.52
C LYS A 378 2.66 -26.05 4.06
N ASP A 379 3.67 -25.44 4.64
CA ASP A 379 3.62 -24.08 5.21
C ASP A 379 3.19 -23.03 4.16
N VAL A 380 3.75 -23.09 2.95
CA VAL A 380 3.37 -22.20 1.84
C VAL A 380 1.91 -22.42 1.47
N LEU A 381 1.48 -23.68 1.36
CA LEU A 381 0.11 -24.01 0.97
C LEU A 381 -0.90 -23.62 2.05
N MET A 382 -0.53 -23.70 3.34
CA MET A 382 -1.33 -23.16 4.44
C MET A 382 -1.48 -21.64 4.32
N VAL A 383 -0.42 -20.90 4.00
CA VAL A 383 -0.51 -19.44 3.77
C VAL A 383 -1.38 -19.11 2.55
N ILE A 384 -1.25 -19.87 1.45
CA ILE A 384 -2.10 -19.73 0.25
C ILE A 384 -3.58 -20.01 0.59
N LEU A 385 -3.87 -21.12 1.28
CA LEU A 385 -5.23 -21.48 1.68
C LEU A 385 -5.81 -20.42 2.61
N SER A 386 -5.06 -19.98 3.61
CA SER A 386 -5.47 -18.92 4.53
C SER A 386 -5.85 -17.64 3.78
N ARG A 387 -5.01 -17.16 2.86
CA ARG A 387 -5.33 -15.99 2.02
C ARG A 387 -6.54 -16.22 1.12
N THR A 388 -6.69 -17.44 0.60
CA THR A 388 -7.84 -17.86 -0.22
C THR A 388 -9.13 -17.73 0.58
N ILE A 389 -9.22 -18.39 1.73
CA ILE A 389 -10.46 -18.40 2.52
C ILE A 389 -10.77 -17.00 3.08
N ARG A 390 -9.74 -16.23 3.43
CA ARG A 390 -9.90 -14.81 3.81
C ARG A 390 -10.74 -14.03 2.81
N SER A 391 -10.59 -14.33 1.51
CA SER A 391 -11.26 -13.64 0.41
C SER A 391 -12.61 -14.27 0.05
N CYS A 392 -12.86 -15.50 0.51
CA CYS A 392 -14.08 -16.27 0.30
C CYS A 392 -15.11 -16.13 1.43
N ARG A 393 -14.85 -15.29 2.44
CA ARG A 393 -15.81 -15.04 3.52
C ARG A 393 -17.12 -14.50 2.97
N ALA A 394 -18.21 -14.98 3.53
CA ALA A 394 -19.58 -14.57 3.28
C ALA A 394 -19.85 -13.17 3.87
N THR A 395 -19.28 -12.13 3.26
CA THR A 395 -19.42 -10.74 3.70
C THR A 395 -19.43 -9.80 2.48
N THR A 396 -19.66 -8.50 2.71
CA THR A 396 -19.62 -7.52 1.62
C THR A 396 -18.18 -7.24 1.18
N HIS A 397 -18.01 -6.73 -0.04
CA HIS A 397 -16.69 -6.30 -0.52
C HIS A 397 -16.06 -5.17 0.30
N GLU A 398 -16.85 -4.42 1.07
CA GLU A 398 -16.38 -3.30 1.91
C GLU A 398 -15.97 -3.76 3.30
N ASP A 399 -16.62 -4.82 3.80
CA ASP A 399 -16.46 -5.32 5.17
C ASP A 399 -15.44 -6.47 5.27
N LEU A 400 -14.80 -6.83 4.16
CA LEU A 400 -13.73 -7.85 4.15
C LEU A 400 -12.56 -7.51 5.08
N ALA A 401 -12.34 -6.21 5.36
CA ALA A 401 -11.32 -5.72 6.31
C ALA A 401 -11.82 -5.61 7.76
N THR A 402 -13.13 -5.42 7.96
CA THR A 402 -13.80 -5.26 9.25
C THR A 402 -15.17 -5.93 9.14
N LEU A 403 -15.26 -7.18 9.62
CA LEU A 403 -16.46 -7.99 9.47
C LEU A 403 -17.60 -7.41 10.31
N ILE A 404 -18.77 -7.25 9.68
CA ILE A 404 -20.00 -6.75 10.33
C ILE A 404 -20.98 -7.91 10.49
N ASP A 405 -21.69 -8.24 9.40
CA ASP A 405 -22.67 -9.33 9.36
C ASP A 405 -22.37 -10.33 8.23
N PRO A 406 -22.64 -11.63 8.46
CA PRO A 406 -22.50 -12.64 7.43
C PRO A 406 -23.63 -12.51 6.39
N ILE A 407 -23.26 -12.61 5.11
CA ILE A 407 -24.15 -12.44 3.97
C ILE A 407 -24.31 -13.75 3.20
N SER A 408 -25.55 -14.26 3.14
CA SER A 408 -25.87 -15.51 2.44
C SER A 408 -26.65 -15.33 1.13
N SER A 409 -26.96 -14.10 0.73
CA SER A 409 -27.72 -13.77 -0.47
C SER A 409 -27.06 -12.62 -1.25
N PRO A 410 -27.46 -12.39 -2.51
CA PRO A 410 -27.03 -11.20 -3.25
C PRO A 410 -27.33 -9.91 -2.50
N TYR A 411 -26.45 -8.93 -2.67
CA TYR A 411 -26.48 -7.64 -1.97
C TYR A 411 -25.97 -6.53 -2.89
N TYR A 412 -26.45 -5.32 -2.69
CA TYR A 412 -25.96 -4.10 -3.28
C TYR A 412 -24.58 -3.76 -2.71
N CYS A 413 -23.61 -3.66 -3.61
CA CYS A 413 -22.24 -3.37 -3.24
C CYS A 413 -21.93 -1.90 -3.57
N ALA A 414 -21.79 -1.05 -2.54
CA ALA A 414 -21.44 0.35 -2.73
C ALA A 414 -20.07 0.55 -3.41
N LYS A 415 -19.11 -0.36 -3.21
CA LYS A 415 -17.82 -0.34 -3.94
C LYS A 415 -17.98 -0.50 -5.45
N HIS A 416 -18.85 -1.40 -5.90
CA HIS A 416 -19.05 -1.69 -7.32
C HIS A 416 -20.27 -0.96 -7.93
N LYS A 417 -21.12 -0.36 -7.08
CA LYS A 417 -22.37 0.34 -7.41
C LYS A 417 -23.36 -0.54 -8.19
N LYS A 418 -23.53 -1.80 -7.75
CA LYS A 418 -24.40 -2.81 -8.39
C LYS A 418 -24.70 -3.98 -7.44
N ILE A 419 -25.61 -4.89 -7.81
CA ILE A 419 -25.81 -6.14 -7.07
C ILE A 419 -24.62 -7.09 -7.28
N CYS A 420 -24.05 -7.51 -6.18
CA CYS A 420 -23.01 -8.53 -6.05
C CYS A 420 -23.57 -9.76 -5.32
N LYS A 421 -22.79 -10.84 -5.29
CA LYS A 421 -23.13 -12.10 -4.62
C LYS A 421 -22.00 -12.52 -3.68
N PRO A 422 -22.30 -13.31 -2.64
CA PRO A 422 -21.28 -14.07 -1.94
C PRO A 422 -20.65 -15.09 -2.89
N LEU A 423 -19.50 -15.63 -2.48
CA LEU A 423 -18.78 -16.64 -3.24
C LEU A 423 -19.32 -18.04 -2.89
N PHE A 424 -19.38 -18.90 -3.89
CA PHE A 424 -19.86 -20.29 -3.76
C PHE A 424 -18.75 -21.33 -3.94
N SER A 425 -17.55 -20.89 -4.32
CA SER A 425 -16.36 -21.73 -4.46
C SER A 425 -15.10 -20.95 -4.12
N ILE A 426 -14.07 -21.64 -3.62
CA ILE A 426 -12.73 -21.10 -3.37
C ILE A 426 -11.81 -21.21 -4.59
N LEU A 427 -12.14 -22.05 -5.58
CA LEU A 427 -11.23 -22.47 -6.65
C LEU A 427 -10.56 -21.29 -7.37
N SER A 428 -11.35 -20.29 -7.79
CA SER A 428 -10.80 -19.14 -8.53
C SER A 428 -9.81 -18.31 -7.71
N TRP A 429 -9.99 -18.22 -6.39
CA TRP A 429 -9.07 -17.52 -5.49
C TRP A 429 -7.86 -18.39 -5.15
N TRP A 430 -8.07 -19.70 -4.96
CA TRP A 430 -6.99 -20.67 -4.76
C TRP A 430 -5.99 -20.62 -5.92
N GLU A 431 -6.48 -20.70 -7.16
CA GLU A 431 -5.63 -20.65 -8.36
C GLU A 431 -4.89 -19.32 -8.46
N ARG A 432 -5.60 -18.19 -8.30
CA ARG A 432 -5.02 -16.85 -8.37
C ARG A 432 -3.92 -16.66 -7.34
N TYR A 433 -4.16 -17.06 -6.09
CA TYR A 433 -3.19 -16.87 -5.01
C TYR A 433 -2.07 -17.89 -5.04
N SER A 434 -2.29 -19.08 -5.60
CA SER A 434 -1.22 -20.03 -5.90
C SER A 434 -0.24 -19.45 -6.92
N THR A 435 -0.74 -18.95 -8.05
CA THR A 435 0.09 -18.32 -9.09
C THR A 435 0.80 -17.07 -8.57
N ASP A 436 0.07 -16.13 -7.95
CA ASP A 436 0.66 -14.90 -7.38
C ASP A 436 1.73 -15.21 -6.32
N THR A 437 1.54 -16.25 -5.50
CA THR A 437 2.52 -16.64 -4.49
C THR A 437 3.80 -17.19 -5.11
N ILE A 438 3.70 -18.11 -6.09
CA ILE A 438 4.86 -18.63 -6.82
C ILE A 438 5.64 -17.48 -7.46
N GLU A 439 4.97 -16.62 -8.23
CA GLU A 439 5.61 -15.50 -8.93
C GLU A 439 6.36 -14.58 -7.96
N ARG A 440 5.76 -14.27 -6.80
CA ARG A 440 6.37 -13.41 -5.78
C ARG A 440 7.55 -14.05 -5.08
N LEU A 441 7.46 -15.34 -4.77
CA LEU A 441 8.57 -16.09 -4.20
C LEU A 441 9.74 -16.19 -5.19
N GLU A 442 9.46 -16.45 -6.47
CA GLU A 442 10.48 -16.45 -7.52
C GLU A 442 11.11 -15.06 -7.73
N GLN A 443 10.31 -13.98 -7.66
CA GLN A 443 10.82 -12.60 -7.71
C GLN A 443 11.78 -12.32 -6.55
N PHE A 444 11.38 -12.65 -5.31
CA PHE A 444 12.24 -12.46 -4.15
C PHE A 444 13.49 -13.34 -4.23
N ASN A 445 13.38 -14.57 -4.73
CA ASN A 445 14.51 -15.48 -4.89
C ASN A 445 15.61 -14.94 -5.82
N LYS A 446 15.31 -13.97 -6.70
CA LYS A 446 16.30 -13.32 -7.58
C LYS A 446 17.09 -12.21 -6.91
N VAL A 447 16.53 -11.58 -5.87
CA VAL A 447 17.11 -10.41 -5.20
C VAL A 447 17.64 -10.73 -3.81
N ARG A 448 17.21 -11.86 -3.24
CA ARG A 448 17.64 -12.30 -1.92
C ARG A 448 19.14 -12.60 -1.87
N THR A 449 19.73 -12.44 -0.69
CA THR A 449 21.11 -12.81 -0.40
C THR A 449 21.19 -14.12 0.40
N ASN A 450 22.41 -14.58 0.68
CA ASN A 450 22.68 -15.77 1.48
C ASN A 450 22.73 -15.51 2.99
N THR A 451 22.31 -14.34 3.46
CA THR A 451 22.17 -14.10 4.90
C THR A 451 21.04 -14.93 5.50
N PHE A 452 21.10 -15.11 6.82
CA PHE A 452 20.16 -15.92 7.58
C PHE A 452 19.01 -15.07 8.12
N GLN A 453 17.80 -15.60 8.00
CA GLN A 453 16.61 -15.02 8.60
C GLN A 453 15.80 -16.09 9.28
N PHE A 454 15.22 -15.75 10.42
CA PHE A 454 14.27 -16.62 11.09
C PHE A 454 13.32 -15.81 11.97
N CYS A 455 12.03 -16.14 11.93
CA CYS A 455 11.03 -15.60 12.85
C CYS A 455 10.70 -16.66 13.91
N LEU A 456 11.02 -16.34 15.16
CA LEU A 456 10.68 -17.11 16.35
C LEU A 456 9.23 -16.82 16.76
N THR A 457 8.52 -17.85 17.19
CA THR A 457 7.22 -17.68 17.86
C THR A 457 7.41 -17.63 19.36
N GLY A 458 7.02 -16.51 20.00
CA GLY A 458 7.07 -16.38 21.45
C GLY A 458 6.91 -14.96 21.96
N ASP A 459 7.04 -14.80 23.28
CA ASP A 459 6.93 -13.51 23.94
C ASP A 459 8.30 -12.81 24.02
N SER A 460 8.44 -11.69 23.30
CA SER A 460 9.67 -10.91 23.24
C SER A 460 10.12 -10.35 24.61
N ARG A 461 9.26 -10.34 25.63
CA ARG A 461 9.62 -9.93 27.00
C ARG A 461 10.49 -10.95 27.72
N THR A 462 10.45 -12.23 27.33
CA THR A 462 11.09 -13.33 28.08
C THR A 462 11.82 -14.35 27.21
N LEU A 463 11.61 -14.33 25.90
CA LEU A 463 12.20 -15.30 25.00
C LEU A 463 13.73 -15.22 24.99
N ASP A 464 14.37 -16.38 25.14
CA ASP A 464 15.82 -16.55 25.00
C ASP A 464 16.17 -16.78 23.52
N ILE A 465 16.76 -15.77 22.88
CA ILE A 465 16.99 -15.76 21.43
C ILE A 465 17.94 -16.88 20.99
N PRO A 466 19.19 -16.98 21.48
CA PRO A 466 20.10 -18.04 21.06
C PRO A 466 19.55 -19.44 21.30
N ASN A 467 18.95 -19.70 22.47
CA ASN A 467 18.45 -21.03 22.79
C ASN A 467 17.24 -21.43 21.92
N SER A 468 16.37 -20.47 21.60
CA SER A 468 15.23 -20.72 20.72
C SER A 468 15.64 -20.94 19.27
N LEU A 469 16.72 -20.30 18.81
CA LEU A 469 17.27 -20.50 17.46
C LEU A 469 17.98 -21.85 17.30
N ASN A 470 18.59 -22.41 18.34
CA ASN A 470 19.39 -23.64 18.25
C ASN A 470 18.66 -24.82 17.58
N ARG A 471 17.33 -24.90 17.72
CA ARG A 471 16.53 -25.98 17.12
C ARG A 471 16.29 -25.77 15.62
N ASP A 472 15.92 -24.55 15.24
CA ASP A 472 15.33 -24.27 13.93
C ASP A 472 16.27 -23.49 12.99
N ALA A 473 17.27 -22.79 13.53
CA ALA A 473 18.25 -21.99 12.81
C ALA A 473 19.60 -21.93 13.56
N PRO A 474 20.30 -23.07 13.74
CA PRO A 474 21.52 -23.15 14.55
C PRO A 474 22.65 -22.26 14.05
N GLU A 475 22.79 -22.07 12.73
CA GLU A 475 23.81 -21.16 12.17
C GLU A 475 23.54 -19.70 12.56
N LEU A 476 22.27 -19.30 12.64
CA LEU A 476 21.89 -17.97 13.11
C LEU A 476 22.09 -17.85 14.63
N ALA A 477 21.84 -18.93 15.39
CA ALA A 477 22.14 -18.97 16.82
C ALA A 477 23.63 -18.74 17.11
N GLU A 478 24.51 -19.44 16.37
CA GLU A 478 25.96 -19.27 16.47
C GLU A 478 26.40 -17.85 16.11
N LEU A 479 25.84 -17.27 15.05
CA LEU A 479 26.12 -15.88 14.66
C LEU A 479 25.74 -14.89 15.78
N VAL A 480 24.57 -15.03 16.41
CA VAL A 480 24.15 -14.17 17.52
C VAL A 480 25.13 -14.28 18.70
N GLN A 481 25.58 -15.50 19.03
CA GLN A 481 26.51 -15.73 20.12
C GLN A 481 27.89 -15.11 19.84
N ASN A 482 28.36 -15.17 18.59
CA ASN A 482 29.71 -14.74 18.22
C ASN A 482 29.85 -13.22 18.01
N GLN A 483 28.90 -12.57 17.34
CA GLN A 483 29.03 -11.15 16.98
C GLN A 483 27.97 -10.23 17.62
N LYS A 484 26.97 -10.79 18.33
CA LYS A 484 25.81 -10.06 18.88
C LYS A 484 24.97 -9.35 17.81
N ILE A 485 23.88 -8.73 18.23
CA ILE A 485 22.91 -8.04 17.37
C ILE A 485 23.29 -6.56 17.26
N LYS A 486 23.37 -6.01 16.05
CA LYS A 486 23.76 -4.60 15.83
C LYS A 486 22.68 -3.62 16.28
N GLY A 487 21.41 -4.01 16.16
CA GLY A 487 20.32 -3.09 16.47
C GLY A 487 18.94 -3.69 16.28
N ILE A 488 17.93 -2.85 16.52
CA ILE A 488 16.51 -3.18 16.35
C ILE A 488 15.91 -2.27 15.28
N PHE A 489 15.10 -2.83 14.39
CA PHE A 489 14.20 -2.04 13.55
C PHE A 489 12.82 -2.67 13.61
N SER A 490 11.85 -1.96 14.17
CA SER A 490 10.54 -2.55 14.45
C SER A 490 9.42 -1.52 14.57
N SER A 491 8.18 -2.00 14.59
CA SER A 491 6.97 -1.21 14.82
C SER A 491 6.14 -1.90 15.89
N PRO A 492 6.22 -1.44 17.15
CA PRO A 492 5.43 -2.00 18.24
C PRO A 492 3.92 -1.93 17.98
N PRO A 493 3.13 -2.87 18.52
CA PRO A 493 1.67 -2.85 18.36
C PRO A 493 1.08 -1.58 18.99
N TYR A 494 0.23 -0.85 18.27
CA TYR A 494 -0.35 0.39 18.77
C TYR A 494 -1.45 0.13 19.79
N ILE A 495 -1.33 0.80 20.96
CA ILE A 495 -2.24 0.62 22.10
C ILE A 495 -3.72 0.75 21.72
N GLY A 496 -4.48 -0.32 21.93
CA GLY A 496 -5.93 -0.30 21.86
C GLY A 496 -6.50 -0.17 20.45
N LEU A 497 -5.69 -0.31 19.38
CA LEU A 497 -6.12 -0.04 18.00
C LEU A 497 -6.53 -1.27 17.21
N ILE A 498 -5.79 -2.37 17.34
CA ILE A 498 -5.97 -3.56 16.51
C ILE A 498 -5.99 -4.79 17.41
N ASN A 499 -6.94 -5.68 17.16
CA ASN A 499 -6.90 -7.06 17.64
C ASN A 499 -6.21 -7.90 16.56
N TYR A 500 -4.92 -8.18 16.73
CA TYR A 500 -4.13 -8.86 15.69
C TYR A 500 -4.51 -10.34 15.59
N HIS A 501 -5.00 -10.95 16.68
CA HIS A 501 -5.52 -12.32 16.66
C HIS A 501 -6.87 -12.41 15.91
N GLU A 502 -7.80 -11.49 16.17
CA GLU A 502 -9.10 -11.45 15.47
C GLU A 502 -8.93 -11.26 13.96
N GLN A 503 -7.89 -10.55 13.53
CA GLN A 503 -7.60 -10.37 12.12
C GLN A 503 -7.47 -11.71 11.38
N HIS A 504 -6.95 -12.76 12.03
CA HIS A 504 -6.67 -14.06 11.45
C HIS A 504 -7.40 -15.22 12.13
N SER A 505 -8.47 -14.99 12.90
CA SER A 505 -9.22 -16.05 13.60
C SER A 505 -9.59 -17.25 12.71
N TYR A 506 -9.91 -16.99 11.43
CA TYR A 506 -10.19 -18.05 10.46
C TYR A 506 -9.01 -19.00 10.23
N ALA A 507 -7.78 -18.52 10.29
CA ALA A 507 -6.58 -19.33 10.12
C ALA A 507 -6.26 -20.11 11.40
N TYR A 508 -6.45 -19.48 12.57
CA TYR A 508 -6.31 -20.14 13.86
C TYR A 508 -7.26 -21.33 14.01
N GLU A 509 -8.55 -21.11 13.69
CA GLU A 509 -9.54 -22.18 13.74
C GLU A 509 -9.28 -23.26 12.68
N LEU A 510 -8.97 -22.89 11.43
CA LEU A 510 -8.78 -23.87 10.35
C LEU A 510 -7.57 -24.78 10.61
N PHE A 511 -6.49 -24.23 11.14
CA PHE A 511 -5.22 -24.95 11.32
C PHE A 511 -5.02 -25.46 12.74
N ASP A 512 -6.01 -25.32 13.62
CA ASP A 512 -5.95 -25.70 15.03
C ASP A 512 -4.71 -25.12 15.74
N LEU A 513 -4.46 -23.82 15.53
CA LEU A 513 -3.28 -23.15 16.05
C LEU A 513 -3.49 -22.69 17.49
N PRO A 514 -2.49 -22.82 18.38
CA PRO A 514 -2.59 -22.31 19.73
C PRO A 514 -2.65 -20.77 19.74
N GLU A 515 -3.65 -20.23 20.42
CA GLU A 515 -3.77 -18.79 20.67
C GLU A 515 -2.99 -18.38 21.92
N ASN A 516 -2.25 -17.27 21.84
CA ASN A 516 -1.51 -16.69 22.96
C ASN A 516 -1.90 -15.22 23.18
N THR A 517 -3.21 -14.96 23.16
CA THR A 517 -3.81 -13.62 23.29
C THR A 517 -3.44 -12.93 24.60
N ALA A 518 -3.20 -13.69 25.68
CA ALA A 518 -2.76 -13.15 26.97
C ALA A 518 -1.38 -12.47 26.90
N SER A 519 -0.56 -12.86 25.94
CA SER A 519 0.79 -12.30 25.75
C SER A 519 0.81 -11.12 24.77
N GLU A 520 -0.33 -10.75 24.15
CA GLU A 520 -0.45 -9.62 23.23
C GLU A 520 -0.24 -8.28 23.96
N ILE A 521 0.64 -7.44 23.41
CA ILE A 521 0.90 -6.10 23.93
C ILE A 521 -0.02 -5.11 23.23
N GLY A 522 -0.64 -4.21 23.99
CA GLY A 522 -1.53 -3.18 23.43
C GLY A 522 -2.89 -3.70 22.94
N ASN A 523 -3.34 -4.86 23.44
CA ASN A 523 -4.60 -5.51 23.06
C ASN A 523 -5.80 -4.52 23.07
N MET A 524 -6.56 -4.53 21.97
CA MET A 524 -7.74 -3.68 21.75
C MET A 524 -8.76 -3.72 22.89
N SER A 525 -8.98 -4.90 23.49
CA SER A 525 -9.95 -5.11 24.58
C SER A 525 -9.63 -4.35 25.87
N LEU A 526 -8.35 -3.99 26.09
CA LEU A 526 -7.91 -3.21 27.26
C LEU A 526 -8.13 -1.69 27.06
N GLY A 527 -8.49 -1.27 25.85
CA GLY A 527 -8.70 0.13 25.49
C GLY A 527 -7.43 0.98 25.60
N GLN A 528 -7.63 2.28 25.83
CA GLN A 528 -6.55 3.29 25.87
C GLN A 528 -6.54 4.09 27.18
N GLY A 529 -7.10 3.53 28.26
CA GLY A 529 -7.13 4.15 29.59
C GLY A 529 -5.74 4.27 30.23
N ARG A 530 -5.65 4.95 31.37
CA ARG A 530 -4.37 5.17 32.08
C ARG A 530 -3.67 3.85 32.45
N GLU A 531 -4.43 2.86 32.91
CA GLU A 531 -3.89 1.54 33.26
C GLU A 531 -3.34 0.80 32.04
N ALA A 532 -4.08 0.80 30.92
CA ALA A 532 -3.62 0.22 29.66
C ALA A 532 -2.33 0.90 29.16
N ARG A 533 -2.23 2.24 29.27
CA ARG A 533 -1.02 2.99 28.91
C ARG A 533 0.17 2.63 29.80
N ASN A 534 -0.03 2.56 31.12
CA ASN A 534 1.02 2.17 32.06
C ASN A 534 1.51 0.75 31.78
N LYS A 535 0.58 -0.19 31.55
CA LYS A 535 0.91 -1.57 31.18
C LYS A 535 1.69 -1.62 29.87
N TYR A 536 1.25 -0.88 28.85
CA TYR A 536 1.94 -0.78 27.57
C TYR A 536 3.38 -0.28 27.72
N VAL A 537 3.60 0.79 28.49
CA VAL A 537 4.95 1.30 28.80
C VAL A 537 5.80 0.22 29.45
N ILE A 538 5.27 -0.48 30.46
CA ILE A 538 5.99 -1.57 31.15
C ILE A 538 6.34 -2.70 30.18
N ASP A 539 5.37 -3.16 29.38
CA ASP A 539 5.53 -4.30 28.48
C ASP A 539 6.56 -4.00 27.37
N ILE A 540 6.46 -2.85 26.69
CA ILE A 540 7.45 -2.47 25.66
C ILE A 540 8.84 -2.28 26.28
N SER A 541 8.93 -1.68 27.46
CA SER A 541 10.22 -1.54 28.15
C SER A 541 10.84 -2.89 28.47
N ASN A 542 10.03 -3.87 28.92
CA ASN A 542 10.51 -5.21 29.22
C ASN A 542 10.99 -5.95 27.97
N VAL A 543 10.34 -5.74 26.80
CA VAL A 543 10.86 -6.23 25.52
C VAL A 543 12.24 -5.66 25.23
N LEU A 544 12.41 -4.33 25.34
CA LEU A 544 13.71 -3.69 25.09
C LEU A 544 14.78 -4.15 26.06
N ILE A 545 14.45 -4.29 27.35
CA ILE A 545 15.36 -4.81 28.39
C ILE A 545 15.80 -6.24 28.05
N ASN A 546 14.86 -7.11 27.68
CA ASN A 546 15.18 -8.48 27.30
C ASN A 546 16.04 -8.52 26.03
N CYS A 547 15.77 -7.66 25.05
CA CYS A 547 16.56 -7.61 23.81
C CYS A 547 17.98 -7.05 24.04
N LYS A 548 18.13 -6.06 24.94
CA LYS A 548 19.39 -5.33 25.21
C LYS A 548 20.56 -6.25 25.57
N GLN A 549 20.31 -7.40 26.23
CA GLN A 549 21.36 -8.35 26.58
C GLN A 549 22.07 -8.99 25.36
N TYR A 550 21.39 -9.02 24.22
CA TYR A 550 21.90 -9.59 22.97
C TYR A 550 22.50 -8.56 22.02
N LEU A 551 22.43 -7.26 22.36
CA LEU A 551 22.92 -6.18 21.52
C LEU A 551 24.42 -5.93 21.73
N VAL A 552 25.10 -5.41 20.70
CA VAL A 552 26.44 -4.78 20.82
C VAL A 552 26.37 -3.53 21.69
N ASP A 553 27.51 -3.00 22.18
CA ASP A 553 27.47 -1.81 23.06
C ASP A 553 27.02 -0.52 22.35
N ASP A 554 27.33 -0.37 21.06
CA ASP A 554 27.02 0.78 20.22
C ASP A 554 25.82 0.53 19.30
N TYR A 555 24.75 -0.05 19.86
CA TYR A 555 23.58 -0.43 19.08
C TYR A 555 22.77 0.76 18.55
N ASP A 556 21.99 0.49 17.50
CA ASP A 556 20.98 1.40 16.97
C ASP A 556 19.58 0.78 17.08
N VAL A 557 18.67 1.40 17.82
CA VAL A 557 17.29 0.92 17.99
C VAL A 557 16.33 1.91 17.35
N PHE A 558 15.58 1.46 16.35
CA PHE A 558 14.54 2.22 15.67
C PHE A 558 13.16 1.64 15.94
N LEU A 559 12.30 2.45 16.57
CA LEU A 559 10.89 2.09 16.82
C LEU A 559 9.97 3.04 16.05
N VAL A 560 9.20 2.50 15.12
CA VAL A 560 8.18 3.24 14.36
C VAL A 560 6.87 3.20 15.13
N ALA A 561 6.33 4.36 15.50
CA ALA A 561 5.08 4.40 16.25
C ALA A 561 4.27 5.69 16.06
N ASN A 562 2.95 5.56 16.24
CA ASN A 562 2.10 6.72 16.49
C ASN A 562 2.03 7.00 18.00
N ASP A 563 2.86 7.92 18.49
CA ASP A 563 2.93 8.24 19.91
C ASP A 563 1.95 9.35 20.34
N LYS A 564 0.65 9.09 20.18
CA LYS A 564 -0.41 10.04 20.56
C LYS A 564 -0.38 10.46 22.03
N PHE A 565 0.16 9.62 22.92
CA PHE A 565 0.13 9.84 24.37
C PHE A 565 1.50 10.17 24.98
N ASN A 566 2.52 10.41 24.15
CA ASN A 566 3.89 10.71 24.57
C ASN A 566 4.47 9.66 25.53
N LEU A 567 4.32 8.37 25.19
CA LEU A 567 4.74 7.23 26.00
C LEU A 567 6.21 6.83 25.77
N TYR A 568 6.76 7.10 24.59
CA TYR A 568 8.09 6.61 24.21
C TYR A 568 9.24 7.20 25.04
N PRO A 569 9.20 8.46 25.51
CA PRO A 569 10.20 8.95 26.47
C PRO A 569 10.24 8.14 27.76
N SER A 570 9.08 7.73 28.30
CA SER A 570 9.01 6.90 29.50
C SER A 570 9.49 5.46 29.23
N ILE A 571 9.19 4.92 28.05
CA ILE A 571 9.68 3.60 27.62
C ILE A 571 11.22 3.60 27.54
N ALA A 572 11.80 4.60 26.87
CA ALA A 572 13.24 4.73 26.72
C ALA A 572 13.95 4.82 28.07
N ASN A 573 13.47 5.71 28.96
CA ASN A 573 14.01 5.86 30.30
C ASN A 573 13.96 4.54 31.09
N LYS A 574 12.83 3.84 31.06
CA LYS A 574 12.65 2.60 31.80
C LYS A 574 13.49 1.43 31.25
N ALA A 575 13.85 1.48 29.96
CA ALA A 575 14.76 0.53 29.32
C ALA A 575 16.25 0.92 29.44
N ASP A 576 16.57 2.01 30.15
CA ASP A 576 17.92 2.56 30.26
C ASP A 576 18.51 2.86 28.86
N MET A 577 17.73 3.64 28.09
CA MET A 577 18.04 4.10 26.74
C MET A 577 17.68 5.59 26.60
N ASN A 578 18.38 6.27 25.69
CA ASN A 578 18.13 7.68 25.36
C ASN A 578 17.61 7.80 23.93
N ILE A 579 16.56 8.61 23.72
CA ILE A 579 16.11 9.01 22.38
C ILE A 579 17.07 10.09 21.90
N VAL A 580 17.91 9.76 20.90
CA VAL A 580 18.90 10.69 20.34
C VAL A 580 18.37 11.45 19.13
N GLU A 581 17.39 10.88 18.43
CA GLU A 581 16.78 11.49 17.24
C GLU A 581 15.32 11.02 17.06
N GLN A 582 14.50 11.85 16.40
CA GLN A 582 13.12 11.55 16.06
C GLN A 582 12.82 11.98 14.63
N PHE A 583 12.26 11.08 13.83
CA PHE A 583 11.82 11.36 12.47
C PHE A 583 10.31 11.26 12.38
N LYS A 584 9.62 12.40 12.24
CA LYS A 584 8.16 12.41 12.08
C LYS A 584 7.78 12.34 10.62
N ARG A 585 7.00 11.34 10.20
CA ARG A 585 6.61 11.12 8.80
C ARG A 585 5.10 11.04 8.61
N PRO A 586 4.57 11.46 7.46
CA PRO A 586 3.16 11.25 7.12
C PRO A 586 2.91 9.82 6.62
N VAL A 587 1.72 9.29 6.90
CA VAL A 587 1.25 8.00 6.37
C VAL A 587 0.08 8.22 5.42
N LEU A 588 0.37 8.22 4.13
CA LEU A 588 -0.59 8.66 3.10
C LEU A 588 -1.65 7.60 2.75
N ASN A 589 -1.30 6.32 2.84
CA ASN A 589 -2.15 5.22 2.41
C ASN A 589 -2.51 4.31 3.60
N ARG A 590 -3.56 4.68 4.34
CA ARG A 590 -4.12 3.87 5.43
C ARG A 590 -5.17 2.89 4.88
N THR A 591 -5.21 1.70 5.47
CA THR A 591 -6.21 0.67 5.16
C THR A 591 -7.56 0.90 5.85
N GLU A 592 -7.62 1.85 6.79
CA GLU A 592 -8.82 2.19 7.56
C GLU A 592 -9.75 3.14 6.80
N LYS A 593 -11.03 3.17 7.20
CA LYS A 593 -12.06 4.02 6.56
C LYS A 593 -11.79 5.51 6.77
N ASP A 594 -11.06 5.89 7.83
CA ASP A 594 -10.66 7.26 8.12
C ASP A 594 -9.48 7.70 7.25
N LYS A 595 -9.68 8.79 6.51
CA LYS A 595 -8.70 9.40 5.61
C LYS A 595 -8.12 10.72 6.16
N GLY A 596 -8.32 11.01 7.44
CA GLY A 596 -7.70 12.14 8.11
C GLY A 596 -6.17 12.09 8.09
N ALA A 597 -5.56 13.25 8.32
CA ALA A 597 -4.10 13.37 8.40
C ALA A 597 -3.56 12.47 9.53
N TYR A 598 -2.52 11.70 9.22
CA TYR A 598 -1.92 10.74 10.15
C TYR A 598 -0.42 10.72 9.98
N SER A 599 0.30 10.70 11.10
CA SER A 599 1.76 10.64 11.15
C SER A 599 2.26 9.57 12.10
N GLU A 600 3.47 9.09 11.85
CA GLU A 600 4.23 8.21 12.73
C GLU A 600 5.55 8.91 13.07
N VAL A 601 6.13 8.56 14.21
CA VAL A 601 7.47 8.97 14.63
C VAL A 601 8.36 7.74 14.62
N ILE A 602 9.52 7.85 14.02
CA ILE A 602 10.61 6.88 14.16
C ILE A 602 11.51 7.39 15.27
N PHE A 603 11.51 6.70 16.40
CA PHE A 603 12.40 7.00 17.53
C PHE A 603 13.72 6.27 17.34
N HIS A 604 14.83 7.01 17.34
CA HIS A 604 16.18 6.44 17.37
C HIS A 604 16.70 6.44 18.81
N LEU A 605 16.85 5.24 19.38
CA LEU A 605 17.31 5.02 20.74
C LEU A 605 18.74 4.48 20.72
N LYS A 606 19.59 5.04 21.60
CA LYS A 606 20.93 4.52 21.92
C LYS A 606 21.04 4.25 23.42
N LYS A 607 22.17 3.68 23.83
CA LYS A 607 22.49 3.36 25.23
C LYS A 607 22.34 4.57 26.15
N GLY A 608 21.73 4.31 27.32
CA GLY A 608 21.46 5.23 28.43
C GLY A 608 22.70 5.89 29.00
#